data_AF-A0A1B6LPT4-F1
#
_entry.id   AF-A0A1B6LPT4-F1
#
_cell.length_a   1.000
_cell.length_b   1.000
_cell.length_c   1.000
_cell.angle_alpha   90.00
_cell.angle_beta   90.00
_cell.angle_gamma   90.00
#
_symmetry.space_group_name_H-M   'P 1'
#
loop_
_entity.id
_entity.type
_entity.pdbx_description
1 polymer ?
#
loop_
_entity_poly.entity_id
_entity_poly.type
_entity_poly.pdbx_seq_one_letter_code
_entity_poly.pdbx_strand_id
1 'polypeptide(L)'
;GTNDVSKNHAKEMLAALKKRLHSLMTSRTIVFTLPHRHDLPKWSCVNKEVERTNNSIVQICKHFRNVKCLDISKIGARFHTKHGLHLNGLGKKYVTDLVLEVVDEFGGSLETNNEEPIALKN
;
A
#
# COMPACT_ATOMS: atom_id res chain seq x y z
N GLY A 1 5.55 -1.95 -8.26
CA GLY A 1 4.65 -3.06 -7.93
C GLY A 1 3.82 -3.49 -9.12
N THR A 2 2.61 -2.94 -9.29
CA THR A 2 1.64 -3.38 -10.32
C THR A 2 2.20 -3.32 -11.75
N ASN A 3 2.97 -2.28 -12.08
CA ASN A 3 3.61 -2.15 -13.40
C ASN A 3 4.67 -3.24 -13.63
N ASP A 4 5.45 -3.59 -12.61
CA ASP A 4 6.48 -4.63 -12.70
C ASP A 4 5.84 -5.99 -12.96
N VAL A 5 4.78 -6.33 -12.22
CA VAL A 5 4.00 -7.56 -12.46
C VAL A 5 3.44 -7.60 -13.88
N SER A 6 2.91 -6.47 -14.36
CA SER A 6 2.36 -6.36 -15.72
C SER A 6 3.42 -6.52 -16.82
N LYS A 7 4.69 -6.27 -16.50
CA LYS A 7 5.85 -6.44 -17.39
C LYS A 7 6.64 -7.73 -17.11
N ASN A 8 6.07 -8.65 -16.32
CA ASN A 8 6.72 -9.91 -15.94
C ASN A 8 8.04 -9.72 -15.14
N HIS A 9 8.15 -8.64 -14.37
CA HIS A 9 9.31 -8.31 -13.53
C HIS A 9 9.02 -8.48 -12.02
N ALA A 10 8.08 -9.37 -11.67
CA ALA A 10 7.65 -9.56 -10.28
C ALA A 10 8.81 -10.03 -9.38
N LYS A 11 9.68 -10.92 -9.89
CA LYS A 11 10.80 -11.50 -9.15
C LYS A 11 11.85 -10.43 -8.80
N GLU A 12 12.20 -9.59 -9.75
CA GLU A 12 13.14 -8.48 -9.61
C GLU A 12 12.59 -7.46 -8.59
N MET A 13 11.30 -7.15 -8.70
CA MET A 13 10.62 -6.27 -7.76
C MET A 13 10.63 -6.82 -6.34
N LEU A 14 10.35 -8.11 -6.13
CA LEU A 14 10.40 -8.76 -4.81
C LEU A 14 11.82 -8.77 -4.21
N ALA A 15 12.85 -9.03 -5.03
CA ALA A 15 14.24 -8.97 -4.60
C ALA A 15 14.64 -7.54 -4.20
N ALA A 16 14.24 -6.56 -4.99
CA ALA A 16 14.46 -5.15 -4.70
C ALA A 16 13.73 -4.71 -3.41
N LEU A 17 12.47 -5.14 -3.21
CA LEU A 17 11.71 -4.88 -2.00
C LEU A 17 12.44 -5.41 -0.77
N LYS A 18 12.84 -6.69 -0.78
CA LYS A 18 13.58 -7.30 0.34
C LYS A 18 14.86 -6.51 0.67
N LYS A 19 15.65 -6.16 -0.35
CA LYS A 19 16.87 -5.35 -0.18
C LYS A 19 16.57 -3.97 0.42
N ARG A 20 15.50 -3.31 -0.04
CA ARG A 20 15.10 -1.99 0.48
C ARG A 20 14.65 -2.06 1.93
N LEU A 21 13.86 -3.06 2.32
CA LEU A 21 13.44 -3.22 3.72
C LEU A 21 14.65 -3.45 4.66
N HIS A 22 15.66 -4.20 4.22
CA HIS A 22 16.92 -4.32 4.97
C HIS A 22 17.68 -2.99 5.12
N SER A 23 17.56 -2.05 4.17
CA SER A 23 18.17 -0.73 4.31
C SER A 23 17.37 0.24 5.19
N LEU A 24 16.10 -0.08 5.48
CA LEU A 24 15.17 0.77 6.23
C LEU A 24 14.92 0.26 7.65
N MET A 25 15.84 -0.53 8.22
CA MET A 25 15.66 -1.16 9.54
C MET A 25 15.44 -0.16 10.69
N THR A 26 15.88 1.09 10.52
CA THR A 26 15.72 2.16 11.52
C THR A 26 14.45 2.98 11.33
N SER A 27 13.68 2.75 10.27
CA SER A 27 12.47 3.51 9.94
C SER A 27 11.23 2.62 9.99
N ARG A 28 10.12 3.16 10.51
CA ARG A 28 8.82 2.50 10.41
C ARG A 28 8.35 2.57 8.95
N THR A 29 8.05 1.41 8.38
CA THR A 29 7.75 1.31 6.95
C THR A 29 6.38 0.68 6.75
N ILE A 30 5.58 1.28 5.87
CA ILE A 30 4.30 0.72 5.44
C ILE A 30 4.49 0.17 4.03
N VAL A 31 4.11 -1.08 3.81
CA VAL A 31 4.13 -1.74 2.51
C VAL A 31 2.72 -2.14 2.16
N PHE A 32 2.27 -1.82 0.95
CA PHE A 32 0.98 -2.26 0.44
C PHE A 32 1.14 -3.52 -0.42
N THR A 33 0.17 -4.42 -0.33
CA THR A 33 -0.05 -5.39 -1.41
C THR A 33 -0.51 -4.66 -2.68
N LEU A 34 -0.50 -5.34 -3.81
CA LEU A 34 -0.93 -4.82 -5.10
C LEU A 34 -2.44 -5.04 -5.27
N PRO A 35 -3.22 -4.03 -5.70
CA PRO A 35 -4.65 -4.19 -5.91
C PRO A 35 -4.95 -5.09 -7.11
N HIS A 36 -6.08 -5.79 -7.06
CA HIS A 36 -6.64 -6.49 -8.21
C HIS A 36 -6.89 -5.53 -9.38
N ARG A 37 -6.51 -5.94 -10.59
CA ARG A 37 -6.73 -5.18 -11.82
C ARG A 37 -8.13 -5.44 -12.36
N HIS A 38 -9.04 -4.50 -12.14
CA HIS A 38 -10.41 -4.55 -12.64
C HIS A 38 -10.51 -4.14 -14.11
N ASP A 39 -9.42 -3.63 -14.68
CA ASP A 39 -9.28 -3.37 -16.11
C ASP A 39 -9.03 -4.65 -16.94
N LEU A 40 -8.81 -5.77 -16.26
CA LEU A 40 -8.58 -7.08 -16.85
C LEU A 40 -9.66 -8.08 -16.38
N PRO A 41 -9.94 -9.13 -17.15
CA PRO A 41 -10.77 -10.23 -16.67
C PRO A 41 -10.20 -10.84 -15.38
N LYS A 42 -11.09 -11.27 -14.48
CA LYS A 42 -10.70 -11.88 -13.19
C LYS A 42 -9.71 -13.04 -13.35
N TRP A 43 -9.85 -13.82 -14.41
CA TRP A 43 -9.01 -14.99 -14.70
C TRP A 43 -7.69 -14.66 -15.41
N SER A 44 -7.40 -13.38 -15.68
CA SER A 44 -6.18 -12.97 -16.39
C SER A 44 -4.92 -13.48 -15.69
N CYS A 45 -3.91 -13.84 -16.49
CA CYS A 45 -2.61 -14.26 -15.97
C CYS A 45 -1.97 -13.17 -15.07
N VAL A 46 -2.17 -11.90 -15.41
CA VAL A 46 -1.69 -10.76 -14.61
C VAL A 46 -2.33 -10.76 -13.22
N ASN A 47 -3.65 -10.96 -13.10
CA ASN A 47 -4.31 -11.01 -11.79
C ASN A 47 -3.86 -12.21 -10.93
N LYS A 48 -3.61 -13.36 -11.57
CA LYS A 48 -3.01 -14.53 -10.87
C LYS A 48 -1.59 -14.23 -10.39
N GLU A 49 -0.81 -13.50 -11.19
CA GLU A 49 0.55 -13.12 -10.81
C GLU A 49 0.58 -12.03 -9.74
N VAL A 50 -0.39 -11.10 -9.75
CA VAL A 50 -0.63 -10.15 -8.66
C VAL A 50 -0.89 -10.89 -7.34
N GLU A 51 -1.76 -11.90 -7.34
CA GLU A 51 -2.06 -12.70 -6.14
C GLU A 51 -0.82 -13.42 -5.60
N ARG A 52 -0.05 -14.09 -6.48
CA ARG A 52 1.21 -14.75 -6.09
C ARG A 52 2.22 -13.76 -5.53
N THR A 53 2.36 -12.61 -6.21
CA THR A 53 3.26 -11.54 -5.78
C THR A 53 2.87 -11.00 -4.42
N ASN A 54 1.57 -10.80 -4.15
CA ASN A 54 1.07 -10.34 -2.86
C ASN A 54 1.37 -11.31 -1.73
N ASN A 55 1.22 -12.63 -1.98
CA ASN A 55 1.63 -13.64 -1.01
C ASN A 55 3.11 -13.51 -0.68
N SER A 56 3.98 -13.32 -1.68
CA SER A 56 5.41 -13.09 -1.44
C SER A 56 5.70 -11.78 -0.70
N ILE A 57 5.01 -10.68 -1.01
CA ILE A 57 5.13 -9.39 -0.29
C ILE A 57 4.81 -9.61 1.20
N VAL A 58 3.70 -10.27 1.51
CA VAL A 58 3.27 -10.55 2.89
C VAL A 58 4.33 -11.39 3.62
N GLN A 59 4.84 -12.45 2.98
CA GLN A 59 5.89 -13.29 3.60
C GLN A 59 7.18 -12.51 3.84
N ILE A 60 7.61 -11.68 2.90
CA ILE A 60 8.78 -10.81 3.07
C ILE A 60 8.57 -9.89 4.27
N CYS A 61 7.43 -9.18 4.34
CA CYS A 61 7.16 -8.21 5.39
C CYS A 61 7.14 -8.84 6.79
N LYS A 62 6.68 -10.08 6.94
CA LYS A 62 6.68 -10.81 8.23
C LYS A 62 8.06 -10.94 8.88
N HIS A 63 9.14 -10.86 8.10
CA HIS A 63 10.50 -10.92 8.64
C HIS A 63 11.00 -9.60 9.25
N PHE A 64 10.26 -8.50 9.11
CA PHE A 64 10.67 -7.17 9.54
C PHE A 64 9.69 -6.61 10.58
N ARG A 65 10.15 -6.49 11.83
CA ARG A 65 9.30 -6.00 12.96
C ARG A 65 8.86 -4.54 12.81
N ASN A 66 9.63 -3.73 12.08
CA ASN A 66 9.38 -2.32 11.82
C ASN A 66 8.52 -2.09 10.56
N VAL A 67 8.00 -3.15 9.93
CA VAL A 67 7.19 -3.08 8.72
C VAL A 67 5.75 -3.47 9.02
N LYS A 68 4.81 -2.62 8.60
CA LYS A 68 3.37 -2.96 8.55
C LYS A 68 2.98 -3.23 7.10
N CYS A 69 2.38 -4.38 6.86
CA CYS A 69 1.91 -4.79 5.54
C CYS A 69 0.39 -4.57 5.47
N LEU A 70 -0.05 -3.60 4.67
CA LEU A 70 -1.46 -3.30 4.45
C LEU A 70 -1.97 -4.04 3.22
N ASP A 71 -3.04 -4.82 3.39
CA ASP A 71 -3.65 -5.55 2.29
C ASP A 71 -4.71 -4.72 1.56
N ILE A 72 -4.40 -4.33 0.32
CA ILE A 72 -5.33 -3.67 -0.60
C ILE A 72 -5.67 -4.56 -1.81
N SER A 73 -5.31 -5.84 -1.77
CA SER A 73 -5.44 -6.76 -2.90
C SER A 73 -6.90 -6.99 -3.33
N LYS A 74 -7.83 -6.89 -2.39
CA LYS A 74 -9.26 -7.16 -2.59
C LYS A 74 -10.15 -5.92 -2.60
N ILE A 75 -9.57 -4.72 -2.71
CA ILE A 75 -10.40 -3.51 -2.82
C ILE A 75 -11.31 -3.62 -4.07
N GLY A 76 -12.59 -3.32 -3.89
CA GLY A 76 -13.61 -3.51 -4.93
C GLY A 76 -13.45 -2.56 -6.13
N ALA A 77 -14.08 -2.93 -7.25
CA ALA A 77 -14.07 -2.14 -8.49
C ALA A 77 -14.57 -0.68 -8.28
N ARG A 78 -15.51 -0.48 -7.34
CA ARG A 78 -16.03 0.86 -6.97
C ARG A 78 -14.97 1.85 -6.47
N PHE A 79 -13.82 1.36 -6.03
CA PHE A 79 -12.70 2.17 -5.55
C PHE A 79 -11.71 2.53 -6.67
N HIS A 80 -11.95 2.07 -7.90
CA HIS A 80 -11.12 2.33 -9.06
C HIS A 80 -11.77 3.34 -10.01
N THR A 81 -10.97 3.95 -10.88
CA THR A 81 -11.45 4.74 -12.00
C THR A 81 -12.25 3.85 -12.96
N LYS A 82 -12.98 4.47 -13.90
CA LYS A 82 -13.73 3.73 -14.93
C LYS A 82 -12.85 2.74 -15.71
N HIS A 83 -11.56 3.04 -15.85
CA HIS A 83 -10.61 2.14 -16.50
C HIS A 83 -10.32 0.89 -15.69
N GLY A 84 -10.43 0.90 -14.35
CA GLY A 84 -10.25 -0.27 -13.49
C GLY A 84 -8.83 -0.51 -12.96
N LEU A 85 -7.84 0.28 -13.39
CA LEU A 85 -6.44 0.16 -12.96
C LEU A 85 -6.06 1.11 -11.81
N HIS A 86 -6.47 2.37 -11.90
CA HIS A 86 -6.10 3.41 -10.94
C HIS A 86 -7.18 3.58 -9.87
N LEU A 87 -6.81 3.98 -8.66
CA LEU A 87 -7.78 4.37 -7.63
C LEU A 87 -8.51 5.66 -8.01
N ASN A 88 -9.83 5.69 -7.79
CA ASN A 88 -10.61 6.93 -7.85
C ASN A 88 -10.53 7.69 -6.51
N GLY A 89 -11.27 8.79 -6.38
CA GLY A 89 -11.29 9.58 -5.14
C GLY A 89 -11.68 8.76 -3.90
N LEU A 90 -12.68 7.87 -4.04
CA LEU A 90 -13.11 6.98 -2.96
C LEU A 90 -12.03 5.96 -2.59
N GLY A 91 -11.35 5.38 -3.58
CA GLY A 91 -10.25 4.45 -3.34
C GLY A 91 -9.04 5.10 -2.68
N LYS A 92 -8.69 6.33 -3.08
CA LYS A 92 -7.64 7.10 -2.43
C LYS A 92 -7.99 7.38 -0.98
N LYS A 93 -9.21 7.85 -0.71
CA LYS A 93 -9.68 8.07 0.66
C LYS A 93 -9.59 6.79 1.50
N TYR A 94 -10.11 5.67 1.00
CA TYR A 94 -10.03 4.38 1.70
C TYR A 94 -8.58 3.98 2.05
N VAL A 95 -7.65 4.11 1.11
CA VAL A 95 -6.23 3.80 1.38
C VAL A 95 -5.62 4.79 2.37
N THR A 96 -5.98 6.07 2.29
CA THR A 96 -5.54 7.08 3.27
C THR A 96 -6.04 6.74 4.67
N ASP A 97 -7.30 6.34 4.83
CA ASP A 97 -7.87 5.97 6.13
C ASP A 97 -7.09 4.80 6.74
N LEU A 98 -6.76 3.76 5.95
CA LEU A 98 -5.90 2.64 6.39
C LEU A 98 -4.49 3.09 6.80
N VAL A 99 -3.93 4.09 6.13
CA VAL A 99 -2.61 4.64 6.49
C VAL A 99 -2.69 5.38 7.81
N LEU A 100 -3.73 6.19 8.01
CA LEU A 100 -3.94 6.94 9.25
C LEU A 100 -4.05 5.98 10.44
N GLU A 101 -4.82 4.90 10.31
CA GLU A 101 -4.92 3.86 11.34
C GLU A 101 -3.53 3.31 11.73
N VAL A 102 -2.68 2.98 10.75
CA VAL A 102 -1.32 2.48 11.02
C VAL A 102 -0.40 3.55 11.58
N VAL A 103 -0.52 4.80 11.13
CA VAL A 103 0.27 5.92 11.64
C VAL A 103 -0.11 6.20 13.09
N ASP A 104 -1.39 6.11 13.45
CA ASP A 104 -1.86 6.25 14.83
C ASP A 104 -1.36 5.10 15.72
N GLU A 105 -1.38 3.86 15.22
CA GLU A 105 -0.77 2.71 15.89
C GLU A 105 0.74 2.90 16.14
N PHE A 106 1.44 3.49 15.17
CA PHE A 106 2.85 3.82 15.32
C PHE A 106 3.07 4.99 16.29
N GLY A 107 2.23 6.01 16.20
CA GLY A 107 2.35 7.27 16.91
C GLY A 107 2.00 7.18 18.40
N GLY A 108 1.11 6.27 18.80
CA GLY A 108 0.62 6.22 20.17
C GLY A 108 -0.03 7.55 20.55
N SER A 109 -1.26 7.77 20.07
CA SER A 109 -2.11 8.95 20.33
C SER A 109 -1.59 10.23 19.67
N LEU A 110 -2.22 10.63 18.56
CA LEU A 110 -2.24 12.05 18.19
C LEU A 110 -3.02 12.78 19.31
N GLU A 111 -2.32 13.35 20.28
CA GLU A 111 -2.88 14.47 21.00
C GLU A 111 -3.16 15.55 19.95
N THR A 112 -4.43 15.77 19.67
CA THR A 112 -4.90 16.87 18.84
C THR A 112 -4.60 18.14 19.60
N ASN A 113 -3.40 18.69 19.44
CA ASN A 113 -3.13 20.06 19.81
C ASN A 113 -3.97 20.93 18.88
N ASN A 114 -5.16 21.27 19.35
CA ASN A 114 -5.97 22.39 18.90
C ASN A 114 -5.16 23.68 19.16
N GLU A 115 -4.14 23.93 18.35
CA GLU A 115 -3.57 25.27 18.25
C GLU A 115 -4.30 25.99 17.12
N GLU A 116 -5.21 26.88 17.52
CA GLU A 116 -5.83 27.87 16.64
C GLU A 116 -4.75 28.61 15.82
N PRO A 117 -5.01 28.94 14.55
CA PRO A 117 -4.06 29.67 13.74
C PRO A 117 -3.79 31.02 14.40
N ILE A 118 -2.51 31.32 14.63
CA ILE A 118 -2.04 32.58 15.19
C ILE A 118 -2.52 33.70 14.25
N ALA A 119 -3.62 34.35 14.63
CA ALA A 119 -4.07 35.57 14.00
C ALA A 119 -2.92 36.58 14.05
N LEU A 120 -2.60 37.11 12.87
CA LEU A 120 -1.67 38.23 12.66
C LEU A 120 -1.98 39.34 13.68
N LYS A 121 -1.12 39.46 14.69
CA LYS A 121 -1.05 40.64 15.54
C LYS A 121 -0.26 41.70 14.77
N ASN A 122 -0.98 42.70 14.26
CA ASN A 122 -0.42 44.01 13.94
C ASN A 122 -0.24 44.81 15.24
#